data_AF-F0ZH52-F1
#
_entry.id   AF-F0ZH52-F1
#
_cell.length_a   1.000
_cell.length_b   1.000
_cell.length_c   1.000
_cell.angle_alpha   90.00
_cell.angle_beta   90.00
_cell.angle_gamma   90.00
#
_symmetry.space_group_name_H-M   'P 1'
#
loop_
_entity.id
_entity.type
_entity.pdbx_description
1 polymer ?
#
loop_
_entity_poly.entity_id
_entity_poly.type
_entity_poly.pdbx_seq_one_letter_code
_entity_poly.pdbx_strand_id
1 'polypeptide(L)'
;MILKFGGNPFMVDYNGMGLGHFCVEQKNVSMLVHLVSKYPEILFQRDKCGLYPIHYSAFDAECKMIDVMLDFQRQMNKRDTKAIDMFLFRDSNGLTPLHWASSLGNLAVCKKIIAYSTKTLNSKDLEGETPIFKAFRSNRVECLQFFCSLQIIDKTIKNYKGEAIQPPATKFFTEFNTFSQLLIKN
;
A
#
# COMPACT_ATOMS: atom_id res chain seq x y z
N MET A 1 -14.31 -9.97 23.71
CA MET A 1 -14.73 -9.73 22.31
C MET A 1 -16.11 -9.08 22.35
N ILE A 2 -16.19 -7.75 22.21
CA ILE A 2 -17.43 -6.94 22.35
C ILE A 2 -18.54 -7.40 21.39
N LEU A 3 -18.16 -8.05 20.28
CA LEU A 3 -19.10 -8.63 19.29
C LEU A 3 -19.89 -9.85 19.80
N LYS A 4 -19.40 -10.59 20.80
CA LYS A 4 -20.18 -11.70 21.41
C LYS A 4 -21.42 -11.20 22.16
N PHE A 5 -21.48 -9.91 22.46
CA PHE A 5 -22.58 -9.26 23.18
C PHE A 5 -23.43 -8.34 22.28
N GLY A 6 -23.40 -8.54 20.96
CA GLY A 6 -24.22 -7.74 20.03
C GLY A 6 -23.63 -6.38 19.65
N GLY A 7 -22.32 -6.17 19.86
CA GLY A 7 -21.64 -4.96 19.40
C GLY A 7 -21.71 -4.81 17.86
N ASN A 8 -22.01 -3.61 17.37
CA ASN A 8 -22.02 -3.31 15.95
C ASN A 8 -20.58 -3.29 15.40
N PRO A 9 -20.21 -4.15 14.41
CA PRO A 9 -18.84 -4.23 13.90
C PRO A 9 -18.41 -3.02 13.06
N PHE A 10 -19.34 -2.13 12.69
CA PHE A 10 -19.09 -0.94 11.88
C PHE A 10 -18.93 0.34 12.71
N MET A 11 -18.93 0.22 14.03
CA MET A 11 -18.63 1.34 14.94
C MET A 11 -17.21 1.85 14.69
N VAL A 12 -17.05 3.17 14.77
CA VAL A 12 -15.77 3.85 14.63
C VAL A 12 -15.44 4.64 15.90
N ASP A 13 -14.16 4.83 16.15
CA ASP A 13 -13.68 5.74 17.19
C ASP A 13 -13.75 7.22 16.75
N TYR A 14 -13.17 8.11 17.56
CA TYR A 14 -13.13 9.55 17.27
C TYR A 14 -12.23 9.89 16.07
N ASN A 15 -11.36 9.00 15.61
CA ASN A 15 -10.55 9.15 14.40
C ASN A 15 -11.22 8.54 13.16
N GLY A 16 -12.41 7.94 13.30
CA GLY A 16 -13.06 7.20 12.22
C GLY A 16 -12.51 5.78 12.03
N MET A 17 -11.63 5.31 12.93
CA MET A 17 -11.09 3.96 12.89
C MET A 17 -12.14 2.97 13.38
N GLY A 18 -12.57 2.07 12.51
CA GLY A 18 -13.35 0.88 12.90
C GLY A 18 -12.51 -0.37 13.14
N LEU A 19 -13.19 -1.49 13.36
CA LEU A 19 -12.55 -2.76 13.75
C LEU A 19 -11.52 -3.28 12.74
N GLY A 20 -11.72 -3.05 11.44
CA GLY A 20 -10.75 -3.43 10.42
C GLY A 20 -9.39 -2.77 10.63
N HIS A 21 -9.38 -1.47 10.96
CA HIS A 21 -8.16 -0.71 11.24
C HIS A 21 -7.45 -1.26 12.48
N PHE A 22 -8.18 -1.40 13.58
CA PHE A 22 -7.63 -1.91 14.84
C PHE A 22 -7.06 -3.32 14.70
N CYS A 23 -7.71 -4.21 13.94
CA CYS A 23 -7.17 -5.56 13.73
C CYS A 23 -5.81 -5.51 13.04
N VAL A 24 -5.68 -4.67 12.01
CA VAL A 24 -4.43 -4.53 11.23
C VAL A 24 -3.35 -3.85 12.06
N GLU A 25 -3.67 -2.75 12.72
CA GLU A 25 -2.75 -2.00 13.59
C GLU A 25 -2.19 -2.89 14.72
N GLN A 26 -3.07 -3.67 15.36
CA GLN A 26 -2.69 -4.56 16.45
C GLN A 26 -2.14 -5.92 15.97
N LYS A 27 -1.94 -6.10 14.66
CA LYS A 27 -1.44 -7.34 14.04
C LYS A 27 -2.24 -8.59 14.42
N ASN A 28 -3.53 -8.43 14.72
CA ASN A 28 -4.41 -9.52 15.13
C ASN A 28 -5.05 -10.24 13.92
N VAL A 29 -4.26 -11.12 13.30
CA VAL A 29 -4.65 -11.87 12.09
C VAL A 29 -5.90 -12.72 12.33
N SER A 30 -5.96 -13.45 13.45
CA SER A 30 -7.08 -14.33 13.76
C SER A 30 -8.40 -13.56 13.92
N MET A 31 -8.35 -12.40 14.56
CA MET A 31 -9.51 -11.51 14.65
C MET A 31 -9.90 -11.00 13.27
N LEU A 32 -8.95 -10.51 12.47
CA LEU A 32 -9.24 -9.99 11.13
C LEU A 32 -9.90 -11.07 10.26
N VAL A 33 -9.35 -12.28 10.21
CA VAL A 33 -9.93 -13.41 9.46
C VAL A 33 -11.34 -13.72 9.92
N HIS A 34 -11.57 -13.80 11.24
CA HIS A 34 -12.89 -14.06 11.78
C HIS A 34 -13.90 -12.98 11.35
N LEU A 35 -13.52 -11.70 11.44
CA LEU A 35 -14.41 -10.60 11.09
C LEU A 35 -14.65 -10.50 9.59
N VAL A 36 -13.62 -10.62 8.76
CA VAL A 36 -13.76 -10.57 7.29
C VAL A 36 -14.68 -11.68 6.78
N SER A 37 -14.66 -12.87 7.41
CA SER A 37 -15.57 -13.97 7.04
C SER A 37 -17.06 -13.69 7.28
N LYS A 38 -17.38 -12.76 8.20
CA LYS A 38 -18.76 -12.44 8.61
C LYS A 38 -19.23 -11.06 8.14
N TYR A 39 -18.32 -10.10 8.12
CA TYR A 39 -18.54 -8.67 7.90
C TYR A 39 -17.43 -8.12 6.99
N PRO A 40 -17.32 -8.56 5.73
CA PRO A 40 -16.24 -8.14 4.83
C PRO A 40 -16.19 -6.62 4.61
N GLU A 41 -17.32 -5.92 4.81
CA GLU A 41 -17.43 -4.47 4.64
C GLU A 41 -16.56 -3.68 5.62
N ILE A 42 -16.07 -4.29 6.71
CA ILE A 42 -15.11 -3.63 7.61
C ILE A 42 -13.80 -3.25 6.91
N LEU A 43 -13.45 -3.93 5.81
CA LEU A 43 -12.27 -3.62 4.99
C LEU A 43 -12.46 -2.39 4.10
N PHE A 44 -13.71 -1.93 3.94
CA PHE A 44 -14.08 -0.79 3.09
C PHE A 44 -14.36 0.47 3.90
N GLN A 45 -14.25 0.41 5.23
CA GLN A 45 -14.41 1.58 6.07
C GLN A 45 -13.17 2.48 5.98
N ARG A 46 -13.40 3.80 5.93
CA ARG A 46 -12.34 4.80 5.91
C ARG A 46 -12.27 5.52 7.24
N ASP A 47 -11.07 5.77 7.74
CA ASP A 47 -10.85 6.72 8.82
C ASP A 47 -10.94 8.19 8.33
N LYS A 48 -10.72 9.15 9.24
CA LYS A 48 -10.75 10.59 8.91
C LYS A 48 -9.66 11.03 7.92
N CYS A 49 -8.54 10.31 7.85
CA CYS A 49 -7.48 10.53 6.86
C CYS A 49 -7.80 9.83 5.52
N GLY A 50 -8.97 9.20 5.41
CA GLY A 50 -9.41 8.49 4.24
C GLY A 50 -8.75 7.13 4.08
N LEU A 51 -7.96 6.69 5.06
CA LEU A 51 -7.25 5.42 5.04
C LEU A 51 -8.25 4.29 5.26
N TYR A 52 -8.08 3.25 4.47
CA TYR A 52 -8.72 1.95 4.66
C TYR A 52 -7.79 1.03 5.47
N PRO A 53 -8.30 -0.06 6.08
CA PRO A 53 -7.45 -1.04 6.78
C PRO A 53 -6.28 -1.56 5.94
N ILE A 54 -6.44 -1.68 4.62
CA ILE A 54 -5.35 -2.09 3.72
C ILE A 54 -4.17 -1.13 3.70
N HIS A 55 -4.37 0.17 3.93
CA HIS A 55 -3.24 1.11 4.02
C HIS A 55 -2.42 0.83 5.28
N TYR A 56 -3.06 0.49 6.39
CA TYR A 56 -2.38 0.11 7.64
C TYR A 56 -1.55 -1.17 7.48
N SER A 57 -1.91 -2.05 6.54
CA SER A 57 -1.14 -3.29 6.30
C SER A 57 0.26 -3.01 5.75
N ALA A 58 0.53 -1.81 5.20
CA ALA A 58 1.86 -1.39 4.78
C ALA A 58 2.85 -1.26 5.97
N PHE A 59 2.35 -1.06 7.19
CA PHE A 59 3.14 -1.03 8.42
C PHE A 59 3.42 -2.43 8.99
N ASP A 60 2.81 -3.48 8.43
CA ASP A 60 3.01 -4.85 8.90
C ASP A 60 4.29 -5.45 8.30
N ALA A 61 5.34 -5.55 9.12
CA ALA A 61 6.60 -6.16 8.75
C ALA A 61 6.45 -7.66 8.38
N GLU A 62 5.52 -8.37 9.02
CA GLU A 62 5.31 -9.81 8.77
C GLU A 62 4.45 -10.08 7.53
N CYS A 63 3.85 -9.02 6.94
CA CYS A 63 3.00 -9.08 5.76
C CYS A 63 1.78 -10.03 5.87
N LYS A 64 1.41 -10.44 7.08
CA LYS A 64 0.28 -11.36 7.30
C LYS A 64 -1.04 -10.66 7.06
N MET A 65 -1.11 -9.37 7.38
CA MET A 65 -2.32 -8.58 7.16
C MET A 65 -2.65 -8.40 5.68
N ILE A 66 -1.62 -8.14 4.86
CA ILE A 66 -1.82 -8.02 3.41
C ILE A 66 -2.21 -9.37 2.80
N ASP A 67 -1.72 -10.50 3.34
CA ASP A 67 -2.11 -11.84 2.88
C ASP A 67 -3.60 -12.14 3.09
N VAL A 68 -4.14 -11.80 4.26
CA VAL A 68 -5.58 -11.93 4.52
C VAL A 68 -6.40 -11.13 3.50
N MET A 69 -5.99 -9.90 3.20
CA MET A 69 -6.67 -9.02 2.25
C MET A 69 -6.55 -9.52 0.80
N LEU A 70 -5.39 -10.05 0.42
CA LEU A 70 -5.16 -10.70 -0.88
C LEU A 70 -6.06 -11.92 -1.07
N ASP A 71 -6.14 -12.79 -0.06
CA ASP A 71 -6.96 -13.99 -0.13
C ASP A 71 -8.45 -13.64 -0.18
N PHE A 72 -8.88 -12.62 0.57
CA PHE A 72 -10.23 -12.09 0.46
C PHE A 72 -10.52 -11.53 -0.95
N GLN A 73 -9.63 -10.70 -1.50
CA GLN A 73 -9.78 -10.13 -2.83
C GLN A 73 -9.86 -11.21 -3.92
N ARG A 74 -9.01 -12.26 -3.84
CA ARG A 74 -9.05 -13.41 -4.76
C ARG A 74 -10.38 -14.16 -4.69
N GLN A 75 -10.94 -14.32 -3.50
CA GLN A 75 -12.24 -14.96 -3.31
C GLN A 75 -13.38 -14.12 -3.89
N MET A 76 -13.33 -12.79 -3.74
CA MET A 76 -14.32 -11.88 -4.33
C MET A 76 -14.30 -11.92 -5.86
N ASN A 77 -13.11 -11.86 -6.48
CA ASN A 77 -12.99 -11.83 -7.95
C ASN A 77 -13.58 -13.08 -8.64
N LYS A 78 -13.64 -14.22 -7.95
CA LYS A 78 -14.23 -15.47 -8.49
C LYS A 78 -15.76 -15.41 -8.62
N ARG A 79 -16.43 -14.41 -8.02
CA ARG A 79 -17.91 -14.33 -7.92
C ARG A 79 -18.55 -13.37 -8.94
N ASP A 80 -17.87 -13.08 -10.07
CA ASP A 80 -18.35 -12.26 -11.21
C ASP A 80 -18.99 -10.90 -10.84
N THR A 81 -18.57 -10.30 -9.74
CA THR A 81 -19.01 -8.96 -9.34
C THR A 81 -18.07 -7.94 -9.98
N LYS A 82 -18.60 -6.78 -10.41
CA LYS A 82 -17.83 -5.62 -10.87
C LYS A 82 -16.72 -5.33 -9.86
N ALA A 83 -15.51 -5.82 -10.14
CA ALA A 83 -14.55 -6.15 -9.08
C ALA A 83 -13.99 -4.88 -8.44
N ILE A 84 -14.39 -4.63 -7.20
CA ILE A 84 -13.72 -3.66 -6.33
C ILE A 84 -12.31 -4.19 -6.11
N ASP A 85 -11.30 -3.48 -6.62
CA ASP A 85 -9.88 -3.81 -6.38
C ASP A 85 -9.37 -2.93 -5.23
N MET A 86 -9.31 -3.49 -4.01
CA MET A 86 -8.92 -2.73 -2.82
C MET A 86 -7.47 -2.21 -2.87
N PHE A 87 -6.64 -2.78 -3.74
CA PHE A 87 -5.27 -2.30 -3.95
C PHE A 87 -5.24 -0.98 -4.73
N LEU A 88 -6.35 -0.61 -5.38
CA LEU A 88 -6.54 0.69 -6.03
C LEU A 88 -7.19 1.74 -5.12
N PHE A 89 -7.54 1.40 -3.88
CA PHE A 89 -8.08 2.38 -2.94
C PHE A 89 -7.09 3.49 -2.69
N ARG A 90 -7.64 4.68 -2.41
CA ARG A 90 -6.88 5.89 -2.19
C ARG A 90 -7.27 6.53 -0.88
N ASP A 91 -6.27 6.93 -0.11
CA ASP A 91 -6.45 7.80 1.05
C ASP A 91 -6.80 9.25 0.62
N SER A 92 -6.94 10.16 1.57
CA SER A 92 -7.26 11.57 1.28
C SER A 92 -6.17 12.32 0.51
N ASN A 93 -4.94 11.79 0.46
CA ASN A 93 -3.84 12.34 -0.33
C ASN A 93 -3.70 11.63 -1.70
N GLY A 94 -4.63 10.74 -2.04
CA GLY A 94 -4.59 9.98 -3.28
C GLY A 94 -3.62 8.78 -3.26
N LEU A 95 -2.98 8.49 -2.13
CA LEU A 95 -2.01 7.40 -2.02
C LEU A 95 -2.73 6.06 -1.98
N THR A 96 -2.21 5.11 -2.75
CA THR A 96 -2.63 3.70 -2.70
C THR A 96 -1.83 2.91 -1.65
N PRO A 97 -2.24 1.69 -1.28
CA PRO A 97 -1.45 0.83 -0.40
C PRO A 97 0.00 0.61 -0.88
N LEU A 98 0.22 0.58 -2.21
CA LEU A 98 1.58 0.47 -2.76
C LEU A 98 2.41 1.74 -2.53
N HIS A 99 1.81 2.94 -2.55
CA HIS A 99 2.52 4.17 -2.19
C HIS A 99 3.00 4.13 -0.73
N TRP A 100 2.13 3.68 0.18
CA TRP A 100 2.46 3.53 1.60
C TRP A 100 3.58 2.53 1.82
N ALA A 101 3.47 1.32 1.25
CA ALA A 101 4.51 0.30 1.36
C ALA A 101 5.86 0.78 0.78
N SER A 102 5.81 1.54 -0.32
CA SER A 102 7.00 2.12 -0.95
C SER A 102 7.66 3.19 -0.10
N SER A 103 6.86 4.10 0.48
CA SER A 103 7.32 5.17 1.37
C SER A 103 7.93 4.63 2.66
N LEU A 104 7.34 3.57 3.23
CA LEU A 104 7.80 2.91 4.44
C LEU A 104 8.99 1.97 4.21
N GLY A 105 9.29 1.63 2.95
CA GLY A 105 10.37 0.69 2.61
C GLY A 105 10.01 -0.77 2.85
N ASN A 106 8.72 -1.10 2.94
CA ASN A 106 8.26 -2.47 3.15
C ASN A 106 8.28 -3.26 1.83
N LEU A 107 9.47 -3.73 1.45
CA LEU A 107 9.72 -4.45 0.20
C LEU A 107 8.82 -5.70 0.07
N ALA A 108 8.58 -6.40 1.18
CA ALA A 108 7.79 -7.63 1.17
C ALA A 108 6.32 -7.35 0.83
N VAL A 109 5.71 -6.29 1.39
CA VAL A 109 4.38 -5.84 0.99
C VAL A 109 4.37 -5.34 -0.45
N CYS A 110 5.37 -4.57 -0.89
CA CYS A 110 5.49 -4.13 -2.29
C CYS A 110 5.47 -5.33 -3.26
N LYS A 111 6.29 -6.36 -3.00
CA LYS A 111 6.33 -7.59 -3.81
C LYS A 111 4.99 -8.29 -3.87
N LYS A 112 4.30 -8.44 -2.73
CA LYS A 112 2.99 -9.11 -2.65
C LYS A 112 1.91 -8.36 -3.43
N ILE A 113 1.84 -7.03 -3.28
CA ILE A 113 0.87 -6.20 -4.01
C ILE A 113 1.12 -6.31 -5.53
N ILE A 114 2.37 -6.15 -5.98
CA ILE A 114 2.71 -6.16 -7.41
C ILE A 114 2.50 -7.54 -8.03
N ALA A 115 2.83 -8.62 -7.30
CA ALA A 115 2.60 -9.99 -7.75
C ALA A 115 1.10 -10.30 -7.93
N TYR A 116 0.24 -9.62 -7.17
CA TYR A 116 -1.21 -9.73 -7.32
C TYR A 116 -1.75 -8.82 -8.44
N SER A 117 -1.33 -7.56 -8.49
CA SER A 117 -1.83 -6.57 -9.45
C SER A 117 -0.76 -5.52 -9.78
N THR A 118 -0.49 -5.35 -11.07
CA THR A 118 0.44 -4.33 -11.58
C THR A 118 -0.23 -2.98 -11.82
N LYS A 119 -1.56 -2.88 -11.65
CA LYS A 119 -2.34 -1.66 -11.95
C LYS A 119 -1.94 -0.45 -11.09
N THR A 120 -1.35 -0.68 -9.93
CA THR A 120 -0.95 0.36 -8.98
C THR A 120 0.45 0.92 -9.23
N LEU A 121 1.28 0.26 -10.05
CA LEU A 121 2.70 0.59 -10.24
C LEU A 121 2.96 2.04 -10.65
N ASN A 122 2.12 2.55 -11.55
CA ASN A 122 2.24 3.91 -12.10
C ASN A 122 1.07 4.81 -11.66
N SER A 123 0.31 4.39 -10.63
CA SER A 123 -0.75 5.24 -10.08
C SER A 123 -0.14 6.51 -9.49
N LYS A 124 -0.71 7.67 -9.83
CA LYS A 124 -0.31 8.96 -9.28
C LYS A 124 -1.14 9.32 -8.05
N ASP A 125 -0.51 9.85 -7.01
CA ASP A 125 -1.18 10.51 -5.88
C ASP A 125 -1.58 11.97 -6.24
N LEU A 126 -2.03 12.75 -5.25
CA LEU A 126 -2.40 14.16 -5.46
C LEU A 126 -1.22 15.10 -5.77
N GLU A 127 0.02 14.69 -5.48
CA GLU A 127 1.23 15.41 -5.88
C GLU A 127 1.72 14.97 -7.28
N GLY A 128 1.06 13.98 -7.87
CA GLY A 128 1.46 13.38 -9.14
C GLY A 128 2.58 12.35 -8.99
N GLU A 129 2.91 11.96 -7.76
CA GLU A 129 3.96 11.04 -7.42
C GLU A 129 3.47 9.59 -7.54
N THR A 130 4.33 8.71 -8.07
CA THR A 130 4.08 7.27 -8.16
C THR A 130 4.66 6.53 -6.95
N PRO A 131 4.35 5.23 -6.73
CA PRO A 131 4.95 4.47 -5.65
C PRO A 131 6.48 4.45 -5.67
N ILE A 132 7.10 4.29 -6.84
CA ILE A 132 8.57 4.38 -6.98
C ILE A 132 9.08 5.79 -6.60
N PHE A 133 8.32 6.85 -6.87
CA PHE A 133 8.66 8.21 -6.43
C PHE A 133 8.63 8.34 -4.91
N LYS A 134 7.65 7.73 -4.22
CA LYS A 134 7.61 7.70 -2.75
C LYS A 134 8.79 6.93 -2.14
N ALA A 135 9.18 5.81 -2.76
CA ALA A 135 10.40 5.08 -2.36
C ALA A 135 11.66 5.94 -2.56
N PHE A 136 11.73 6.71 -3.64
CA PHE A 136 12.82 7.64 -3.93
C PHE A 136 12.91 8.75 -2.88
N ARG A 137 11.83 9.49 -2.65
CA ARG A 137 11.78 10.57 -1.65
C ARG A 137 12.12 10.10 -0.23
N SER A 138 11.74 8.87 0.09
CA SER A 138 11.91 8.31 1.43
C SER A 138 13.20 7.49 1.58
N ASN A 139 14.08 7.53 0.58
CA ASN A 139 15.39 6.86 0.58
C ASN A 139 15.30 5.33 0.79
N ARG A 140 14.32 4.66 0.17
CA ARG A 140 14.06 3.21 0.32
C ARG A 140 14.77 2.42 -0.76
N VAL A 141 16.08 2.20 -0.57
CA VAL A 141 16.98 1.60 -1.57
C VAL A 141 16.50 0.24 -2.08
N GLU A 142 16.07 -0.66 -1.19
CA GLU A 142 15.67 -2.01 -1.60
C GLU A 142 14.39 -2.00 -2.45
N CYS A 143 13.40 -1.18 -2.07
CA CYS A 143 12.20 -0.95 -2.88
C CYS A 143 12.55 -0.36 -4.24
N LEU A 144 13.46 0.62 -4.27
CA LEU A 144 13.93 1.24 -5.50
C LEU A 144 14.63 0.26 -6.45
N GLN A 145 15.53 -0.57 -5.92
CA GLN A 145 16.19 -1.64 -6.67
C GLN A 145 15.18 -2.62 -7.26
N PHE A 146 14.23 -3.06 -6.43
CA PHE A 146 13.17 -3.95 -6.87
C PHE A 146 12.30 -3.31 -7.95
N PHE A 147 11.77 -2.10 -7.76
CA PHE A 147 11.00 -1.42 -8.79
C PHE A 147 11.81 -1.26 -10.08
N CYS A 148 13.08 -0.88 -9.98
CA CYS A 148 13.95 -0.71 -11.14
C CYS A 148 14.20 -2.00 -11.93
N SER A 149 14.08 -3.17 -11.28
CA SER A 149 14.18 -4.48 -11.93
C SER A 149 12.91 -4.87 -12.70
N LEU A 150 11.78 -4.20 -12.47
CA LEU A 150 10.53 -4.48 -13.18
C LEU A 150 10.57 -3.82 -14.56
N GLN A 151 10.46 -4.60 -15.64
CA GLN A 151 10.45 -4.06 -17.00
C GLN A 151 9.27 -3.13 -17.31
N ILE A 152 8.16 -3.29 -16.58
CA ILE A 152 6.90 -2.57 -16.79
C ILE A 152 6.80 -1.24 -16.01
N ILE A 153 7.78 -0.91 -15.17
CA ILE A 153 7.75 0.33 -14.39
C ILE A 153 8.06 1.53 -15.30
N ASP A 154 7.30 2.61 -15.17
CA ASP A 154 7.62 3.86 -15.84
C ASP A 154 8.36 4.81 -14.88
N LYS A 155 9.68 4.90 -15.08
CA LYS A 155 10.57 5.77 -14.29
C LYS A 155 10.61 7.21 -14.80
N THR A 156 9.99 7.49 -15.96
CA THR A 156 10.02 8.81 -16.61
C THR A 156 8.93 9.74 -16.09
N ILE A 157 7.98 9.19 -15.34
CA ILE A 157 6.86 9.93 -14.77
C ILE A 157 7.36 11.04 -13.84
N LYS A 158 6.97 12.26 -14.18
CA LYS A 158 7.16 13.45 -13.34
C LYS A 158 5.97 13.69 -12.45
N ASN A 159 6.23 14.21 -11.26
CA ASN A 159 5.18 14.73 -10.38
C ASN A 159 4.61 16.06 -10.95
N TYR A 160 3.58 16.61 -10.32
CA TYR A 160 2.94 17.84 -10.82
C TYR A 160 3.80 19.10 -10.67
N LYS A 161 4.91 19.04 -9.91
CA LYS A 161 5.93 20.08 -9.86
C LYS A 161 6.96 19.96 -10.99
N GLY A 162 6.85 18.93 -11.84
CA GLY A 162 7.80 18.66 -12.92
C GLY A 162 9.07 17.93 -12.47
N GLU A 163 9.14 17.49 -11.22
CA GLU A 163 10.27 16.74 -10.66
C GLU A 163 10.23 15.30 -11.19
N ALA A 164 11.37 14.79 -11.64
CA ALA A 164 11.55 13.40 -12.05
C ALA A 164 12.32 12.63 -10.98
N ILE A 165 12.27 11.30 -11.02
CA ILE A 165 13.22 10.46 -10.28
C ILE A 165 14.57 10.62 -10.96
N GLN A 166 15.42 11.48 -10.39
CA GLN A 166 16.74 11.78 -10.93
C GLN A 166 17.82 11.00 -10.17
N PRO A 167 18.92 10.60 -10.85
CA PRO A 167 20.15 10.24 -10.15
C PRO A 167 20.56 11.42 -9.26
N PRO A 168 20.97 11.20 -8.00
CA PRO A 168 21.23 12.30 -7.08
C PRO A 168 22.34 13.22 -7.59
N ALA A 169 22.01 14.50 -7.76
CA ALA A 169 22.98 15.57 -8.00
C ALA A 169 23.70 15.92 -6.67
N THR A 170 24.76 15.18 -6.37
CA THR A 170 25.96 15.68 -5.68
C THR A 170 25.93 16.30 -4.27
N LYS A 171 24.91 16.13 -3.40
CA LYS A 171 25.06 16.63 -1.99
C LYS A 171 24.67 15.75 -0.82
N PHE A 172 24.12 14.55 -1.02
CA PHE A 172 23.78 13.68 0.09
C PHE A 172 24.16 12.22 -0.20
N PHE A 173 25.18 11.75 0.55
CA PHE A 173 25.56 10.36 0.82
C PHE A 173 26.45 9.58 -0.15
N THR A 174 27.54 9.09 0.43
CA THR A 174 28.61 8.21 -0.07
C THR A 174 28.21 6.73 -0.22
N GLU A 175 26.98 6.33 0.14
CA GLU A 175 26.50 4.94 0.00
C GLU A 175 25.71 4.67 -1.29
N PHE A 176 25.53 5.68 -2.16
CA PHE A 176 24.57 5.65 -3.27
C PHE A 176 25.14 5.36 -4.68
N ASN A 177 26.36 4.81 -4.78
CA ASN A 177 26.96 4.46 -6.08
C ASN A 177 26.14 3.43 -6.88
N THR A 178 25.28 2.64 -6.22
CA THR A 178 24.46 1.61 -6.87
C THR A 178 23.19 2.18 -7.53
N PHE A 179 22.62 3.27 -7.02
CA PHE A 179 21.33 3.79 -7.50
C PHE A 179 21.48 4.66 -8.76
N SER A 180 22.54 5.46 -8.85
CA SER A 180 22.87 6.18 -10.08
C SER A 180 23.05 5.22 -11.26
N GLN A 181 23.67 4.07 -11.04
CA GLN A 181 23.80 3.01 -12.05
C GLN A 181 22.46 2.37 -12.45
N LEU A 182 21.46 2.34 -11.57
CA LEU A 182 20.15 1.71 -11.82
C LEU A 182 19.20 2.58 -12.66
N LEU A 183 19.34 3.90 -12.57
CA LEU A 183 18.55 4.84 -13.38
C LEU A 183 19.12 5.04 -14.79
N ILE A 184 20.43 4.86 -14.97
CA ILE A 184 21.13 5.07 -16.26
C ILE A 184 21.01 3.85 -17.20
N LYS A 185 20.66 2.66 -16.68
CA LYS A 185 20.78 1.39 -17.41
C LYS A 185 19.61 1.01 -18.36
N ASN A 186 18.60 1.84 -18.57
CA ASN A 186 17.54 1.59 -19.57
C ASN A 186 17.29 2.82 -20.44
#